data_AF-A0A1Q7W3D4-F1
#
_entry.id   AF-A0A1Q7W3D4-F1
#
_cell.length_a   1.000
_cell.length_b   1.000
_cell.length_c   1.000
_cell.angle_alpha   90.00
_cell.angle_beta   90.00
_cell.angle_gamma   90.00
#
_symmetry.space_group_name_H-M   'P 1'
#
loop_
_entity.id
_entity.type
_entity.pdbx_description
1 polymer ?
#
loop_
_entity_poly.entity_id
_entity_poly.type
_entity_poly.pdbx_seq_one_letter_code
_entity_poly.pdbx_strand_id
1 'polypeptide(L)' 'MYALGDGSMLAMPATHMLGAAREVVDGIGVAPDYRVPLTADDVSAGRDPAVEKAISLLR' A
#
# COMPACT_ATOMS: atom_id res chain seq x y z
N MET A 1 -18.20 3.26 -12.31
CA MET A 1 -17.93 4.69 -12.51
C MET A 1 -19.08 5.28 -13.31
N TYR A 2 -19.51 6.49 -13.00
CA TYR A 2 -20.66 7.13 -13.65
C TYR A 2 -20.30 8.56 -14.06
N ALA A 3 -20.50 8.90 -15.32
CA ALA A 3 -20.22 10.23 -15.85
C ALA A 3 -21.40 11.18 -15.58
N LEU A 4 -21.09 12.39 -15.13
CA LEU A 4 -22.06 13.46 -14.90
C LEU A 4 -22.17 14.37 -16.13
N GLY A 5 -23.24 15.16 -16.20
CA GLY A 5 -23.50 16.04 -17.36
C GLY A 5 -22.46 17.14 -17.58
N ASP A 6 -21.64 17.43 -16.58
CA ASP A 6 -20.53 18.40 -16.64
C ASP A 6 -19.18 17.77 -17.01
N GLY A 7 -19.17 16.46 -17.32
CA GLY A 7 -17.96 15.70 -17.67
C GLY A 7 -17.16 15.21 -16.46
N SER A 8 -17.61 15.45 -15.23
CA SER A 8 -17.01 14.86 -14.03
C SER A 8 -17.43 13.39 -13.84
N MET A 9 -16.71 12.65 -12.98
CA MET A 9 -16.91 11.22 -12.76
C MET A 9 -17.21 10.90 -11.29
N LEU A 10 -18.29 10.15 -11.04
CA LEU A 10 -18.55 9.51 -9.76
C LEU A 10 -17.94 8.11 -9.73
N ALA A 11 -17.07 7.87 -8.75
CA ALA A 11 -16.52 6.56 -8.44
C ALA A 11 -17.02 6.14 -7.06
N MET A 12 -17.77 5.04 -7.01
CA MET A 12 -18.18 4.39 -5.77
C MET A 12 -17.60 2.97 -5.74
N PRO A 13 -17.04 2.52 -4.61
CA PRO A 13 -16.65 1.14 -4.44
C PRO A 13 -17.89 0.24 -4.59
N ALA A 14 -17.85 -0.70 -5.54
CA ALA A 14 -18.91 -1.68 -5.75
C ALA A 14 -18.59 -3.04 -5.12
N THR A 15 -17.34 -3.21 -4.68
CA THR A 15 -16.78 -4.48 -4.20
C THR A 15 -15.80 -4.21 -3.08
N HIS A 16 -15.66 -5.18 -2.18
CA HIS A 16 -14.63 -5.18 -1.16
C HIS A 16 -13.40 -5.96 -1.60
N MET A 17 -12.22 -5.45 -1.28
CA MET A 17 -10.97 -6.17 -1.50
C MET A 17 -10.74 -7.14 -0.35
N LEU A 18 -10.37 -8.38 -0.71
CA LEU A 18 -10.12 -9.45 0.24
C LEU A 18 -8.66 -9.85 0.25
N GLY A 19 -8.10 -10.06 1.44
CA GLY A 19 -6.81 -10.68 1.61
C GLY A 19 -6.87 -12.20 1.49
N ALA A 20 -5.72 -12.86 1.68
CA ALA A 20 -5.57 -14.28 1.41
C ALA A 20 -6.46 -15.16 2.31
N ALA A 21 -6.81 -14.67 3.51
CA ALA A 21 -7.71 -15.34 4.45
C ALA A 21 -9.16 -14.84 4.36
N ARG A 22 -9.52 -14.13 3.28
CA ARG A 22 -10.85 -13.52 3.04
C ARG A 22 -11.21 -12.41 4.03
N GLU A 23 -10.23 -11.83 4.69
CA GLU A 23 -10.39 -10.61 5.47
C GLU A 23 -10.62 -9.40 4.55
N VAL A 24 -11.52 -8.49 4.94
CA VAL A 24 -11.71 -7.21 4.22
C VAL A 24 -10.52 -6.31 4.53
N VAL A 25 -9.81 -5.86 3.49
CA VAL A 25 -8.63 -4.99 3.64
C VAL A 25 -8.93 -3.51 3.41
N ASP A 26 -10.12 -3.19 2.90
CA ASP A 26 -10.53 -1.81 2.65
C ASP A 26 -10.53 -0.99 3.95
N GLY A 27 -9.84 0.15 3.95
CA GLY A 27 -9.72 1.03 5.11
C GLY A 27 -8.75 0.56 6.20
N ILE A 28 -8.18 -0.65 6.10
CA ILE A 28 -7.25 -1.22 7.10
C ILE A 28 -5.86 -1.48 6.49
N GLY A 29 -5.82 -1.99 5.26
CA GLY A 29 -4.61 -2.41 4.57
C GLY A 29 -4.16 -3.84 4.92
N VAL A 30 -2.98 -4.22 4.44
CA VAL A 30 -2.34 -5.51 4.70
C VAL A 30 -1.14 -5.29 5.61
N ALA A 31 -1.06 -6.04 6.71
CA ALA A 31 0.07 -5.93 7.63
C ALA A 31 1.33 -6.53 7.00
N PRO A 32 2.49 -5.83 7.06
CA PRO A 32 3.75 -6.41 6.62
C PRO A 32 4.30 -7.38 7.67
N ASP A 33 4.98 -8.44 7.23
CA ASP A 33 5.70 -9.35 8.13
C ASP A 33 6.87 -8.64 8.83
N TYR A 34 7.50 -7.69 8.13
CA TYR A 34 8.61 -6.87 8.65
C TYR A 34 8.29 -5.39 8.49
N ARG A 35 8.15 -4.69 9.62
CA ARG A 35 8.00 -3.24 9.63
C ARG A 35 9.36 -2.57 9.45
N VAL A 36 9.53 -1.85 8.35
CA VAL A 36 10.75 -1.09 8.06
C VAL A 36 10.35 0.35 7.75
N PRO A 37 10.30 1.24 8.76
CA PRO A 37 9.96 2.63 8.56
C PRO A 37 11.03 3.34 7.73
N LEU A 38 10.62 4.06 6.67
CA LEU A 38 11.49 5.00 5.97
C LEU A 38 11.63 6.27 6.81
N THR A 39 12.85 6.68 7.12
CA THR A 39 13.11 7.90 7.90
C THR A 39 13.55 9.06 7.02
N ALA A 40 13.44 10.30 7.53
CA ALA A 40 13.96 11.48 6.84
C ALA A 40 15.49 11.41 6.64
N ASP A 41 16.22 10.81 7.59
CA ASP A 41 17.67 10.60 7.48
C ASP A 41 17.99 9.65 6.32
N ASP A 42 17.26 8.55 6.20
CA ASP A 42 17.40 7.61 5.08
C ASP A 42 17.14 8.29 3.74
N VAL A 43 16.08 9.08 3.64
CA VAL A 43 15.77 9.84 2.43
C VAL A 43 16.88 10.84 2.12
N SER A 44 17.38 11.57 3.13
CA SER A 44 18.45 12.57 2.95
C SER A 44 19.78 11.94 2.53
N ALA A 45 20.01 10.69 2.93
CA ALA A 45 21.21 9.92 2.61
C ALA A 45 21.06 9.03 1.38
N GLY A 46 19.89 9.01 0.74
CA GLY A 46 19.60 8.16 -0.43
C GLY A 46 19.58 6.66 -0.12
N ARG A 47 19.27 6.26 1.12
CA ARG A 47 19.20 4.85 1.55
C ARG A 47 17.78 4.31 1.44
N ASP A 48 17.68 3.03 1.09
CA ASP A 48 16.41 2.28 1.10
C ASP A 48 16.49 1.12 2.10
N PRO A 49 16.06 1.35 3.36
CA PRO A 49 16.14 0.32 4.39
C PRO A 49 15.20 -0.87 4.11
N ALA A 50 14.12 -0.68 3.34
CA ALA A 50 13.19 -1.75 3.00
C ALA A 50 13.83 -2.74 2.01
N VAL A 51 14.54 -2.23 1.00
CA VAL A 51 15.31 -3.05 0.06
C VAL A 51 16.47 -3.75 0.76
N GLU A 52 17.22 -3.05 1.61
CA GLU A 52 18.28 -3.66 2.43
C GLU A 52 17.75 -4.81 3.29
N LYS A 53 16.59 -4.60 3.95
CA LYS A 53 15.93 -5.64 4.73
C LYS A 53 15.51 -6.81 3.86
N ALA A 54 14.92 -6.57 2.69
CA ALA A 54 14.51 -7.63 1.76
C ALA A 54 15.72 -8.47 1.31
N ILE A 55 16.83 -7.84 0.92
CA ILE A 55 18.07 -8.53 0.56
C ILE A 55 18.58 -9.38 1.73
N SER A 56 18.52 -8.86 2.97
CA SER A 56 18.95 -9.61 4.15
C SER A 56 18.12 -10.88 4.43
N LEU A 57 16.86 -10.91 4.00
CA LEU A 57 15.94 -12.05 4.20
C LEU A 57 16.02 -13.10 3.10
N LEU A 58 16.51 -12.72 1.91
CA LEU A 58 16.58 -13.58 0.72
C LEU A 58 17.94 -14.23 0.50
N ARG A 59 18.92 -13.96 1.37
CA ARG A 59 20.22 -14.63 1.38
C ARG A 59 20.14 -15.95 2.13
#